data_AF-A0A9P0IRP4-F1
#
_entry.id   AF-A0A9P0IRP4-F1
#
_cell.length_a   1.000
_cell.length_b   1.000
_cell.length_c   1.000
_cell.angle_alpha   90.00
_cell.angle_beta   90.00
_cell.angle_gamma   90.00
#
_symmetry.space_group_name_H-M   'P 1'
#
loop_
_entity.id
_entity.type
_entity.pdbx_description
1 polymer ?
#
loop_
_entity_poly.entity_id
_entity_poly.type
_entity_poly.pdbx_seq_one_letter_code
_entity_poly.pdbx_strand_id
1 'polypeptide(L)'
;MVKAVCVLNGENVKGTIFFSQTDEKSPVEITGEVTGLSKGRHGFHIHEFGDNTNGCMSSGPHFNPFGKTHGAPDDDVRHVGDLGNIEAPGSSVTKVNFNDPIISLTGPLNIIGRTLVVHADQDDLGKGGHELSATTGNAGARIACGVIGITK
;
A
#
# COMPACT_ATOMS: atom_id res chain seq x y z
N MET A 1 15.77 13.06 -7.90
CA MET A 1 15.51 11.91 -7.01
C MET A 1 14.81 12.39 -5.77
N VAL A 2 13.63 11.84 -5.49
CA VAL A 2 12.89 12.02 -4.24
C VAL A 2 12.88 10.68 -3.51
N LYS A 3 12.86 10.72 -2.18
CA LYS A 3 12.75 9.52 -1.34
C LYS A 3 11.72 9.74 -0.25
N ALA A 4 11.00 8.68 0.08
CA ALA A 4 10.10 8.64 1.21
C ALA A 4 10.28 7.35 2.02
N VAL A 5 9.77 7.35 3.25
CA VAL A 5 9.77 6.21 4.16
C VAL A 5 8.42 6.12 4.88
N CYS A 6 7.95 4.91 5.10
CA CYS A 6 6.82 4.59 5.95
C CYS A 6 7.25 3.59 7.01
N VAL A 7 7.02 3.91 8.29
CA VAL A 7 7.14 2.96 9.40
C VAL A 7 5.76 2.39 9.67
N LEU A 8 5.56 1.12 9.32
CA LEU A 8 4.32 0.39 9.53
C LEU A 8 4.23 -0.07 10.99
N ASN A 9 3.15 0.34 11.67
CA ASN A 9 2.93 0.01 13.08
C ASN A 9 1.51 -0.51 13.31
N GLY A 10 1.38 -1.83 13.44
CA GLY A 10 0.20 -2.54 13.93
C GLY A 10 0.33 -2.97 15.39
N GLU A 11 -0.50 -3.92 15.84
CA GLU A 11 -0.32 -4.57 17.14
C GLU A 11 0.90 -5.51 17.08
N ASN A 12 0.76 -6.61 16.32
CA ASN A 12 1.81 -7.63 16.14
C ASN A 12 2.63 -7.44 14.85
N VAL A 13 2.10 -6.69 13.88
CA VAL A 13 2.74 -6.46 12.57
C VAL A 13 3.51 -5.16 12.58
N LYS A 14 4.79 -5.20 12.19
CA LYS A 14 5.69 -4.04 12.12
C LYS A 14 6.45 -4.06 10.80
N GLY A 15 6.90 -2.92 10.31
CA GLY A 15 7.77 -2.88 9.15
C GLY A 15 8.32 -1.49 8.82
N THR A 16 9.26 -1.44 7.90
CA THR A 16 9.76 -0.19 7.33
C THR A 16 9.83 -0.35 5.81
N ILE A 17 9.13 0.53 5.10
CA ILE A 17 9.05 0.56 3.64
C ILE A 17 9.67 1.87 3.16
N PHE A 18 10.55 1.77 2.17
CA PHE A 18 11.21 2.88 1.50
C PHE A 18 10.68 3.02 0.09
N PHE A 19 10.53 4.28 -0.33
CA PHE A 19 10.10 4.66 -1.66
C PHE A 19 11.20 5.51 -2.30
N SER A 20 11.56 5.20 -3.54
CA SER A 20 12.63 5.83 -4.30
C SER A 20 12.10 6.21 -5.69
N GLN A 21 12.27 7.47 -6.10
CA GLN A 21 11.87 7.91 -7.45
C GLN A 21 12.94 8.82 -8.04
N THR A 22 13.57 8.41 -9.15
CA THR A 22 14.71 9.11 -9.75
C THR A 22 14.31 10.49 -10.30
N ASP A 23 13.20 10.55 -11.04
CA ASP A 23 12.57 11.75 -11.58
C ASP A 23 11.05 11.54 -11.72
N GLU A 24 10.29 12.58 -12.10
CA GLU A 24 8.82 12.55 -12.19
C GLU A 24 8.24 11.54 -13.20
N LYS A 25 9.07 11.00 -14.11
CA LYS A 25 8.66 10.04 -15.15
C LYS A 25 9.10 8.62 -14.84
N SER A 26 9.98 8.45 -13.86
CA SER A 26 10.46 7.16 -13.41
C SER A 26 9.39 6.47 -12.55
N PRO A 27 9.23 5.14 -12.63
CA PRO A 27 8.49 4.38 -11.64
C PRO A 27 9.02 4.62 -10.23
N VAL A 28 8.17 4.44 -9.22
CA VAL A 28 8.59 4.44 -7.82
C VAL A 28 9.05 3.03 -7.45
N GLU A 29 10.30 2.92 -7.04
CA GLU A 29 10.87 1.72 -6.42
C GLU A 29 10.38 1.61 -4.98
N ILE A 30 9.82 0.47 -4.61
CA ILE A 30 9.26 0.16 -3.30
C ILE A 30 10.06 -1.00 -2.70
N THR A 31 10.80 -0.74 -1.63
CA THR A 31 11.62 -1.74 -0.94
C THR A 31 11.37 -1.74 0.56
N GLY A 32 11.67 -2.84 1.25
CA GLY A 32 11.61 -2.86 2.71
C GLY A 32 11.33 -4.23 3.30
N GLU A 33 10.96 -4.24 4.57
CA GLU A 33 10.73 -5.45 5.34
C GLU A 33 9.52 -5.29 6.28
N VAL A 34 8.71 -6.36 6.37
CA VAL A 34 7.54 -6.47 7.26
C VAL A 34 7.66 -7.76 8.07
N THR A 35 7.32 -7.72 9.36
CA THR A 35 7.37 -8.85 10.29
C THR A 35 6.03 -9.02 11.01
N GLY A 36 5.79 -10.22 11.54
CA GLY A 36 4.56 -10.56 12.27
C GLY A 36 3.36 -10.95 11.41
N LEU A 37 3.53 -11.05 10.09
CA LEU A 37 2.49 -11.52 9.16
C LEU A 37 2.26 -13.03 9.28
N SER A 38 1.02 -13.47 9.05
CA SER A 38 0.71 -14.88 8.81
C SER A 38 1.32 -15.33 7.48
N LYS A 39 1.39 -16.65 7.24
CA LYS A 39 1.83 -17.16 5.94
C LYS A 39 0.72 -16.95 4.92
N GLY A 40 1.01 -16.24 3.82
CA GLY A 40 0.04 -15.99 2.76
C GLY A 40 0.24 -14.64 2.09
N ARG A 41 -0.77 -14.22 1.33
CA ARG A 41 -0.82 -12.90 0.69
C ARG A 41 -1.58 -11.92 1.55
N HIS A 42 -1.10 -10.68 1.58
CA HIS A 42 -1.67 -9.58 2.33
C HIS A 42 -1.85 -8.38 1.39
N GLY A 43 -3.08 -7.86 1.28
CA GLY A 43 -3.36 -6.64 0.54
C GLY A 43 -2.53 -5.46 1.07
N PHE A 44 -2.04 -4.62 0.17
CA PHE A 44 -0.99 -3.65 0.47
C PHE A 44 -1.24 -2.32 -0.26
N HIS A 45 -2.04 -1.45 0.34
CA HIS A 45 -2.59 -0.28 -0.36
C HIS A 45 -2.12 1.05 0.25
N ILE A 46 -2.08 2.10 -0.56
CA ILE A 46 -1.96 3.48 -0.11
C ILE A 46 -3.37 4.06 0.02
N HIS A 47 -3.72 4.42 1.24
CA HIS A 47 -5.00 5.04 1.61
C HIS A 47 -4.95 6.56 1.51
N GLU A 48 -6.10 7.19 1.30
CA GLU A 48 -6.20 8.60 0.92
C GLU A 48 -5.58 9.55 1.95
N PHE A 49 -5.85 9.37 3.24
CA PHE A 49 -5.47 10.30 4.30
C PHE A 49 -4.28 9.81 5.11
N GLY A 50 -3.33 10.71 5.37
CA GLY A 50 -2.27 10.55 6.38
C GLY A 50 -2.77 10.70 7.82
N ASP A 51 -4.01 10.29 8.10
CA ASP A 51 -4.65 10.40 9.40
C ASP A 51 -4.65 9.03 10.09
N ASN A 52 -4.00 8.96 11.25
CA ASN A 52 -3.93 7.78 12.12
C ASN A 52 -4.53 8.05 13.52
N THR A 53 -5.38 9.08 13.68
CA THR A 53 -6.00 9.48 14.95
C THR A 53 -6.82 8.39 15.64
N ASN A 54 -7.46 7.52 14.85
CA ASN A 54 -8.13 6.30 15.31
C ASN A 54 -7.42 5.05 14.75
N GLY A 55 -6.09 5.05 14.84
CA GLY A 55 -5.24 4.05 14.18
C GLY A 55 -5.49 4.00 12.68
N CYS A 56 -5.37 2.81 12.08
CA CYS A 56 -5.48 2.65 10.63
C CYS A 56 -6.89 2.90 10.05
N MET A 57 -7.91 3.07 10.89
CA MET A 57 -9.28 3.36 10.43
C MET A 57 -9.43 4.79 9.90
N SER A 58 -8.67 5.76 10.44
CA SER A 58 -8.76 7.16 10.02
C SER A 58 -8.18 7.41 8.62
N SER A 59 -7.42 6.49 8.02
CA SER A 59 -6.77 6.71 6.73
C SER A 59 -7.72 6.78 5.52
N GLY A 60 -9.02 6.51 5.70
CA GLY A 60 -10.02 6.63 4.63
C GLY A 60 -10.01 5.47 3.62
N PRO A 61 -10.52 5.65 2.40
CA PRO A 61 -10.50 4.65 1.33
C PRO A 61 -9.10 4.51 0.69
N HIS A 62 -8.95 3.66 -0.33
CA HIS A 62 -7.74 3.63 -1.16
C HIS A 62 -7.58 4.97 -1.89
N PHE A 63 -6.34 5.41 -2.14
CA PHE A 63 -6.08 6.67 -2.83
C PHE A 63 -6.52 6.58 -4.31
N ASN A 64 -7.66 7.21 -4.62
CA ASN A 64 -8.33 7.12 -5.91
C ASN A 64 -8.72 8.51 -6.45
N PRO A 65 -7.76 9.32 -6.94
CA PRO A 65 -8.03 10.66 -7.45
C PRO A 65 -8.81 10.68 -8.77
N PHE A 66 -9.05 9.52 -9.38
CA PHE A 66 -9.70 9.37 -10.69
C PHE A 66 -11.09 8.71 -10.63
N GLY A 67 -11.56 8.29 -9.45
CA GLY A 67 -12.84 7.59 -9.32
C GLY A 67 -12.91 6.26 -10.08
N LYS A 68 -11.77 5.58 -10.28
CA LYS A 68 -11.70 4.24 -10.90
C LYS A 68 -12.23 3.18 -9.93
N THR A 69 -12.50 1.97 -10.43
CA THR A 69 -12.66 0.79 -9.57
C THR A 69 -11.30 0.27 -9.11
N HIS A 70 -11.31 -0.54 -8.05
CA HIS A 70 -10.14 -1.29 -7.59
C HIS A 70 -9.66 -2.30 -8.64
N GLY A 71 -8.36 -2.59 -8.69
CA GLY A 71 -7.78 -3.56 -9.62
C GLY A 71 -6.35 -3.97 -9.29
N ALA A 72 -5.79 -4.89 -10.07
CA ALA A 72 -4.40 -5.32 -9.95
C ALA A 72 -3.41 -4.19 -10.31
N PRO A 73 -2.15 -4.24 -9.85
CA PRO A 73 -1.15 -3.24 -10.20
C PRO A 73 -0.92 -3.06 -11.70
N ASP A 74 -1.02 -4.15 -12.46
CA ASP A 74 -0.82 -4.18 -13.92
C ASP A 74 -2.11 -3.93 -14.72
N ASP A 75 -3.26 -3.69 -14.07
CA ASP A 75 -4.52 -3.37 -14.76
C ASP A 75 -4.60 -1.87 -15.11
N ASP A 76 -5.08 -1.54 -16.31
CA ASP A 76 -5.37 -0.14 -16.71
C ASP A 76 -6.43 0.53 -15.82
N VAL A 77 -7.32 -0.25 -15.22
CA VAL A 77 -8.37 0.18 -14.30
C VAL A 77 -8.07 -0.34 -12.90
N ARG A 78 -7.47 0.56 -12.10
CA ARG A 78 -7.13 0.40 -10.70
C ARG A 78 -7.19 1.76 -10.01
N HIS A 79 -7.22 1.80 -8.69
CA HIS A 79 -6.87 3.00 -7.95
C HIS A 79 -5.36 3.26 -8.06
N VAL A 80 -4.96 4.52 -7.88
CA VAL A 80 -3.55 4.91 -7.83
C VAL A 80 -2.85 4.19 -6.67
N GLY A 81 -3.51 4.11 -5.52
CA GLY A 81 -2.96 3.50 -4.32
C GLY A 81 -2.95 1.97 -4.26
N ASP A 82 -3.44 1.21 -5.24
CA ASP A 82 -3.71 -0.22 -5.01
C ASP A 82 -2.45 -1.08 -4.71
N LEU A 83 -1.43 -1.12 -5.57
CA LEU A 83 -0.17 -1.91 -5.39
C LEU A 83 -0.30 -3.45 -5.15
N GLY A 84 -1.48 -4.01 -4.89
CA GLY A 84 -1.76 -5.44 -4.86
C GLY A 84 -1.38 -6.11 -3.53
N ASN A 85 -0.56 -7.17 -3.58
CA ASN A 85 -0.25 -8.01 -2.43
C ASN A 85 1.26 -8.09 -2.14
N ILE A 86 1.61 -8.14 -0.86
CA ILE A 86 2.89 -8.70 -0.40
C ILE A 86 2.70 -10.16 0.03
N GLU A 87 3.67 -11.04 -0.23
CA GLU A 87 3.58 -12.47 0.07
C GLU A 87 4.52 -12.85 1.22
N ALA A 88 3.92 -13.16 2.38
CA ALA A 88 4.60 -13.45 3.63
C ALA A 88 4.94 -14.95 3.76
N PRO A 89 6.19 -15.32 4.10
CA PRO A 89 6.57 -16.71 4.32
C PRO A 89 6.01 -17.30 5.63
N GLY A 90 5.39 -16.48 6.49
CA GLY A 90 4.96 -16.81 7.85
C GLY A 90 5.90 -16.19 8.88
N SER A 91 6.46 -17.00 9.77
CA SER A 91 7.29 -16.56 10.92
C SER A 91 8.63 -15.90 10.56
N SER A 92 8.97 -15.76 9.27
CA SER A 92 10.19 -15.11 8.78
C SER A 92 9.88 -13.71 8.24
N VAL A 93 10.91 -12.88 8.10
CA VAL A 93 10.78 -11.53 7.54
C VAL A 93 10.21 -11.58 6.13
N THR A 94 9.15 -10.80 5.89
CA THR A 94 8.55 -10.58 4.56
C THR A 94 9.32 -9.47 3.88
N LYS A 95 10.01 -9.78 2.79
CA LYS A 95 10.76 -8.79 2.00
C LYS A 95 9.84 -8.17 0.95
N VAL A 96 9.88 -6.85 0.87
CA VAL A 96 9.20 -6.05 -0.15
C VAL A 96 10.25 -5.55 -1.12
N ASN A 97 10.06 -5.81 -2.42
CA ASN A 97 10.90 -5.29 -3.50
C ASN A 97 10.12 -5.38 -4.82
N PHE A 98 9.54 -4.25 -5.25
CA PHE A 98 8.88 -4.11 -6.56
C PHE A 98 8.88 -2.64 -7.00
N ASN A 99 8.36 -2.36 -8.19
CA ASN A 99 8.21 -1.00 -8.71
C ASN A 99 6.75 -0.77 -9.12
N ASP A 100 6.26 0.45 -8.97
CA ASP A 100 4.93 0.86 -9.45
C ASP A 100 5.04 2.11 -10.36
N PRO A 101 4.44 2.10 -11.56
CA PRO A 101 4.55 3.19 -12.53
C PRO A 101 3.45 4.26 -12.40
N ILE A 102 2.50 4.11 -11.47
CA ILE A 102 1.31 4.98 -11.34
C ILE A 102 1.43 5.92 -10.13
N ILE A 103 1.93 5.43 -8.99
CA ILE A 103 2.22 6.29 -7.84
C ILE A 103 3.37 7.25 -8.16
N SER A 104 3.43 8.38 -7.44
CA SER A 104 4.56 9.30 -7.51
C SER A 104 4.89 9.86 -6.13
N LEU A 105 6.13 10.32 -5.95
CA LEU A 105 6.57 11.09 -4.79
C LEU A 105 6.43 12.61 -5.02
N THR A 106 5.77 13.01 -6.11
CA THR A 106 5.58 14.40 -6.56
C THR A 106 4.26 14.57 -7.32
N GLY A 107 3.86 15.82 -7.57
CA GLY A 107 2.72 16.14 -8.44
C GLY A 107 1.34 15.65 -7.94
N PRO A 108 0.34 15.53 -8.85
CA PRO A 108 -1.03 15.16 -8.47
C PRO A 108 -1.18 13.75 -7.89
N LEU A 109 -0.28 12.82 -8.26
CA LEU A 109 -0.27 11.44 -7.79
C LEU A 109 0.66 11.23 -6.58
N ASN A 110 1.06 12.32 -5.93
CA ASN A 110 1.89 12.28 -4.74
C ASN A 110 1.28 11.44 -3.61
N ILE A 111 2.07 10.51 -3.10
CA ILE A 111 1.74 9.65 -1.94
C ILE A 111 2.38 10.12 -0.63
N ILE A 112 3.29 11.09 -0.66
CA ILE A 112 3.87 11.67 0.57
C ILE A 112 2.76 12.40 1.34
N GLY A 113 2.64 12.11 2.64
CA GLY A 113 1.57 12.58 3.50
C GLY A 113 0.30 11.72 3.47
N ARG A 114 0.32 10.58 2.76
CA ARG A 114 -0.74 9.55 2.77
C ARG A 114 -0.34 8.38 3.66
N THR A 115 -1.26 7.45 3.92
CA THR A 115 -0.98 6.28 4.77
C THR A 115 -0.87 5.00 3.95
N LEU A 116 0.25 4.29 4.10
CA LEU A 116 0.40 2.91 3.62
C LEU A 116 -0.26 1.96 4.62
N VAL A 117 -0.96 0.94 4.13
CA VAL A 117 -1.68 -0.05 4.94
C VAL A 117 -1.36 -1.47 4.48
N VAL A 118 -1.08 -2.35 5.44
CA VAL A 118 -1.07 -3.81 5.25
C VAL A 118 -2.38 -4.38 5.77
N HIS A 119 -2.98 -5.29 5.02
CA HIS A 119 -4.26 -5.92 5.33
C HIS A 119 -4.14 -7.35 5.88
N ALA A 120 -5.19 -7.81 6.56
CA ALA A 120 -5.31 -9.14 7.15
C ALA A 120 -5.28 -10.25 6.12
N ASP A 121 -6.01 -10.06 5.02
CA ASP A 121 -6.29 -11.08 4.02
C ASP A 121 -5.68 -10.70 2.66
N GLN A 122 -5.76 -11.64 1.72
CA GLN A 122 -5.34 -11.42 0.34
C GLN A 122 -6.27 -10.42 -0.35
N ASP A 123 -5.68 -9.47 -1.07
CA ASP A 123 -6.37 -8.67 -2.08
C ASP A 123 -6.67 -9.56 -3.34
N ASP A 124 -7.95 -9.68 -3.70
CA ASP A 124 -8.48 -10.42 -4.84
C ASP A 124 -8.32 -9.70 -6.20
N LEU A 125 -7.75 -8.50 -6.20
CA LEU A 125 -7.41 -7.66 -7.35
C LEU A 125 -8.62 -7.25 -8.21
N GLY A 126 -9.79 -7.10 -7.57
CA GLY A 126 -11.05 -6.80 -8.23
C GLY A 126 -11.71 -8.02 -8.89
N LYS A 127 -11.12 -9.21 -8.75
CA LYS A 127 -11.42 -10.42 -9.54
C LYS A 127 -12.04 -11.55 -8.70
N GLY A 128 -12.29 -11.33 -7.40
CA GLY A 128 -12.90 -12.31 -6.49
C GLY A 128 -14.40 -12.53 -6.64
N GLY A 129 -15.13 -11.61 -7.31
CA GLY A 129 -16.58 -11.71 -7.51
C GLY A 129 -17.43 -11.40 -6.26
N HIS A 130 -16.81 -10.86 -5.21
CA HIS A 130 -17.51 -10.33 -4.03
C HIS A 130 -17.89 -8.86 -4.26
N GLU A 131 -18.89 -8.34 -3.53
CA GLU A 131 -19.29 -6.93 -3.66
C GLU A 131 -18.16 -5.95 -3.28
N LEU A 132 -17.25 -6.39 -2.41
CA LEU A 132 -16.07 -5.62 -1.99
C LEU A 132 -14.85 -5.79 -2.92
N SER A 133 -14.87 -6.74 -3.87
CA SER A 133 -13.74 -6.96 -4.80
C SER A 133 -13.41 -5.66 -5.55
N ALA A 134 -14.42 -5.03 -6.16
CA ALA A 134 -14.26 -3.82 -6.96
C ALA A 134 -14.00 -2.53 -6.16
N THR A 135 -13.93 -2.59 -4.83
CA THR A 135 -13.74 -1.41 -3.94
C THR A 135 -12.53 -1.51 -3.01
N THR A 136 -12.22 -2.70 -2.49
CA THR A 136 -11.13 -2.92 -1.51
C THR A 136 -10.35 -4.21 -1.74
N GLY A 137 -10.58 -4.89 -2.87
CA GLY A 137 -9.99 -6.21 -3.14
C GLY A 137 -10.46 -7.29 -2.17
N ASN A 138 -11.49 -7.02 -1.36
CA ASN A 138 -11.93 -7.87 -0.26
C ASN A 138 -10.82 -8.24 0.77
N ALA A 139 -9.75 -7.45 0.87
CA ALA A 139 -8.54 -7.76 1.67
C ALA A 139 -8.74 -7.73 3.21
N GLY A 140 -9.96 -7.48 3.70
CA GLY A 140 -10.25 -7.53 5.14
C GLY A 140 -9.62 -6.41 5.97
N ALA A 141 -9.33 -6.72 7.24
CA ALA A 141 -8.97 -5.74 8.27
C ALA A 141 -7.59 -5.09 8.06
N ARG A 142 -7.40 -3.87 8.56
CA ARG A 142 -6.12 -3.12 8.47
C ARG A 142 -5.22 -3.49 9.65
N ILE A 143 -4.18 -4.29 9.43
CA ILE A 143 -3.37 -4.89 10.51
C ILE A 143 -2.12 -4.11 10.87
N ALA A 144 -1.59 -3.28 9.96
CA ALA A 144 -0.56 -2.29 10.24
C ALA A 144 -0.66 -1.13 9.25
N CYS A 145 -0.25 0.06 9.68
CA CYS A 145 -0.21 1.23 8.81
C CYS A 145 0.83 2.26 9.27
N GLY A 146 1.14 3.22 8.40
CA GLY A 146 2.01 4.35 8.70
C GLY A 146 1.90 5.46 7.66
N VAL A 147 2.15 6.70 8.08
CA VAL A 147 2.19 7.85 7.17
C VAL A 147 3.52 7.84 6.40
N ILE A 148 3.44 8.08 5.09
CA ILE A 148 4.58 8.14 4.16
C ILE A 148 5.23 9.53 4.28
N GLY A 149 6.41 9.60 4.90
CA GLY A 149 7.16 10.85 5.13
C GLY A 149 8.41 10.97 4.24
N ILE A 150 8.89 12.20 4.02
CA ILE A 150 10.15 12.47 3.30
C ILE A 150 11.34 11.89 4.09
N THR A 151 12.33 11.33 3.39
CA THR A 151 13.58 10.84 3.99
C THR A 151 14.85 11.32 3.24
N LYS A 152 16.04 10.99 3.77
CA LYS A 152 17.36 11.37 3.25
C LYS A 152 17.85 10.47 2.12
#